data_AF-A0A6M0HTZ5-F1
#
_entry.id   AF-A0A6M0HTZ5-F1
#
_cell.length_a   1.000
_cell.length_b   1.000
_cell.length_c   1.000
_cell.angle_alpha   90.00
_cell.angle_beta   90.00
_cell.angle_gamma   90.00
#
_symmetry.space_group_name_H-M   'P 1'
#
loop_
_entity.id
_entity.type
_entity.pdbx_description
1 polymer ?
#
loop_
_entity_poly.entity_id
_entity_poly.type
_entity_poly.pdbx_seq_one_letter_code
_entity_poly.pdbx_strand_id
1 'polypeptide(L)'
;MRVLVPALLLANLVVVVSALPARAAGPAIGCASLANLRLLMKQSGGDATAAAAVLGNDKADHLGCVVLARDAVTALAEHVALNGRAYDCVTLRTTSVCHWTVAGTVAPAEPARAGRKSTVDKPSSDKAKASPKPGNT
;
A
#
# COMPACT_ATOMS: atom_id res chain seq x y z
N MET A 1 33.55 -38.90 31.42
CA MET A 1 32.43 -38.10 31.95
C MET A 1 31.71 -37.46 30.77
N ARG A 2 30.45 -37.84 30.50
CA ARG A 2 29.61 -37.28 29.43
C ARG A 2 28.58 -36.36 30.10
N VAL A 3 28.57 -35.08 29.75
CA VAL A 3 27.52 -34.13 30.19
C VAL A 3 26.59 -33.88 29.02
N LEU A 4 25.32 -34.22 29.23
CA LEU A 4 24.19 -34.04 28.33
C LEU A 4 23.67 -32.61 28.52
N VAL A 5 23.61 -31.80 27.45
CA VAL A 5 22.98 -30.47 27.47
C VAL A 5 21.60 -30.60 26.81
N PRO A 6 20.48 -30.26 27.49
CA PRO A 6 19.16 -30.38 26.90
C PRO A 6 18.86 -29.18 26.00
N ALA A 7 18.44 -29.45 24.77
CA ALA A 7 17.95 -28.46 23.82
C ALA A 7 16.53 -28.03 24.22
N LEU A 8 16.39 -26.79 24.70
CA LEU A 8 15.11 -26.10 24.83
C LEU A 8 14.75 -25.45 23.49
N LEU A 9 13.88 -26.12 22.72
CA LEU A 9 13.20 -25.52 21.58
C LEU A 9 12.14 -24.53 22.09
N LEU A 10 12.45 -23.24 22.04
CA LEU A 10 11.47 -22.16 22.18
C LEU A 10 10.79 -21.93 20.82
N ALA A 11 9.55 -22.39 20.70
CA ALA A 11 8.68 -22.07 19.57
C ALA A 11 8.28 -20.59 19.63
N ASN A 12 8.79 -19.78 18.69
CA ASN A 12 8.42 -18.38 18.56
C ASN A 12 7.08 -18.25 17.85
N LEU A 13 6.05 -17.81 18.59
CA LEU A 13 4.76 -17.43 18.05
C LEU A 13 4.89 -16.05 17.39
N VAL A 14 4.90 -15.99 16.06
CA VAL A 14 4.89 -14.71 15.32
C VAL A 14 3.43 -14.28 15.15
N VAL A 15 3.00 -13.30 15.94
CA VAL A 15 1.71 -12.63 15.75
C VAL A 15 1.89 -11.54 14.69
N VAL A 16 1.31 -11.74 13.51
CA VAL A 16 1.23 -10.70 12.47
C VAL A 16 0.00 -9.84 12.75
N VAL A 17 0.21 -8.65 13.30
CA VAL A 17 -0.81 -7.61 13.38
C VAL A 17 -0.82 -6.85 12.06
N SER A 18 -1.85 -7.06 11.23
CA SER A 18 -2.09 -6.23 10.05
C SER A 18 -2.66 -4.87 10.48
N ALA A 19 -1.82 -3.85 10.55
CA ALA A 19 -2.26 -2.48 10.77
C ALA A 19 -3.05 -1.99 9.53
N LEU A 20 -4.29 -1.53 9.73
CA LEU A 20 -5.00 -0.79 8.68
C LEU A 20 -4.19 0.47 8.35
N PRO A 21 -4.07 0.86 7.06
CA PRO A 21 -3.34 2.06 6.71
C PRO A 21 -4.03 3.26 7.35
N ALA A 22 -3.35 3.86 8.34
CA ALA A 22 -3.76 5.13 8.91
C ALA A 22 -3.77 6.14 7.76
N ARG A 23 -4.96 6.57 7.33
CA ARG A 23 -5.11 7.64 6.34
C ARG A 23 -4.33 8.84 6.86
N ALA A 24 -3.30 9.27 6.14
CA ALA A 24 -2.53 10.43 6.51
C ALA A 24 -3.48 11.64 6.69
N ALA A 25 -3.49 12.22 7.89
CA ALA A 25 -4.46 13.23 8.30
C ALA A 25 -4.25 14.61 7.62
N GLY A 26 -3.21 14.78 6.80
CA GLY A 26 -2.88 16.03 6.12
C GLY A 26 -3.37 16.10 4.67
N PRO A 27 -3.18 17.25 3.98
CA PRO A 27 -3.41 17.39 2.55
C PRO A 27 -2.60 16.37 1.74
N ALA A 28 -3.18 15.84 0.67
CA ALA A 28 -2.42 15.05 -0.30
C ALA A 28 -1.76 16.01 -1.30
N ILE A 29 -0.44 16.04 -1.35
CA ILE A 29 0.30 16.88 -2.31
C ILE A 29 0.73 16.01 -3.49
N GLY A 30 0.44 16.46 -4.70
CA GLY A 30 0.78 15.76 -5.94
C GLY A 30 1.48 16.66 -6.93
N CYS A 31 2.58 16.18 -7.52
CA CYS A 31 3.30 16.92 -8.56
C CYS A 31 3.55 16.03 -9.79
N ALA A 32 3.44 16.58 -11.00
CA ALA A 32 3.77 15.82 -12.22
C ALA A 32 5.26 15.42 -12.28
N SER A 33 6.13 16.11 -11.54
CA SER A 33 7.56 15.82 -11.42
C SER A 33 7.91 15.41 -9.99
N LEU A 34 8.55 14.23 -9.84
CA LEU A 34 9.04 13.76 -8.54
C LEU A 34 10.11 14.69 -7.95
N ALA A 35 10.96 15.28 -8.80
CA ALA A 35 11.96 16.25 -8.35
C ALA A 35 11.30 17.49 -7.72
N ASN A 36 10.20 17.96 -8.31
CA ASN A 36 9.47 19.13 -7.83
C ASN A 36 8.76 18.84 -6.51
N LEU A 37 8.15 17.66 -6.37
CA LEU A 37 7.59 17.20 -5.08
C LEU A 37 8.66 17.21 -3.99
N ARG A 38 9.84 16.65 -4.28
CA ARG A 38 10.93 16.58 -3.32
C ARG A 38 11.44 17.96 -2.91
N LEU A 39 11.52 18.89 -3.87
CA LEU A 39 11.92 20.27 -3.59
C LEU A 39 10.90 20.97 -2.69
N LEU A 40 9.61 20.90 -3.02
CA LEU A 40 8.53 21.49 -2.22
C LEU A 40 8.49 20.93 -0.81
N MET A 41 8.57 19.61 -0.67
CA MET A 41 8.59 18.97 0.65
C MET A 41 9.83 19.36 1.46
N LYS A 42 11.00 19.50 0.82
CA LYS A 42 12.21 19.99 1.50
C LYS A 42 12.05 21.43 1.98
N GLN A 43 11.52 22.32 1.14
CA GLN A 43 11.26 23.73 1.49
C GLN A 43 10.23 23.86 2.60
N SER A 44 9.28 22.91 2.68
CA SER A 44 8.23 22.86 3.69
C SER A 44 8.61 22.05 4.94
N GLY A 45 9.90 21.70 5.12
CA GLY A 45 10.35 20.92 6.29
C GLY A 45 9.78 19.51 6.38
N GLY A 46 9.23 18.97 5.29
CA GLY A 46 8.54 17.68 5.25
C GLY A 46 7.07 17.73 5.68
N ASP A 47 6.52 18.91 5.98
CA ASP A 47 5.15 19.09 6.44
C ASP A 47 4.17 19.32 5.28
N ALA A 48 3.14 18.49 5.20
CA ALA A 48 2.16 18.54 4.11
C ALA A 48 1.21 19.74 4.20
N THR A 49 0.97 20.27 5.40
CA THR A 49 0.10 21.44 5.60
C THR A 49 0.83 22.71 5.19
N ALA A 50 2.11 22.85 5.56
CA ALA A 50 2.98 23.93 5.11
C ALA A 50 3.15 23.90 3.58
N ALA A 51 3.35 22.71 3.00
CA ALA A 51 3.40 22.56 1.55
C ALA A 51 2.08 23.00 0.89
N ALA A 52 0.92 22.61 1.43
CA ALA A 52 -0.38 23.08 0.93
C ALA A 52 -0.54 24.61 1.06
N ALA A 53 -0.04 25.22 2.13
CA ALA A 53 -0.07 26.67 2.30
C ALA A 53 0.77 27.40 1.24
N VAL A 54 1.93 26.85 0.84
CA VAL A 54 2.72 27.37 -0.29
C VAL A 54 1.92 27.29 -1.59
N LEU A 55 1.20 26.19 -1.81
CA LEU A 55 0.36 26.00 -3.01
C LEU A 55 -0.89 26.88 -3.04
N GLY A 56 -1.35 27.38 -1.90
CA GLY A 56 -2.46 28.33 -1.82
C GLY A 56 -2.05 29.80 -2.05
N ASN A 57 -0.76 30.09 -2.22
CA ASN A 57 -0.26 31.45 -2.46
C ASN A 57 -0.01 31.69 -3.94
N ASP A 58 -0.86 32.47 -4.60
CA ASP A 58 -0.81 32.75 -6.05
C ASP A 58 0.51 33.38 -6.55
N LYS A 59 1.34 33.92 -5.63
CA LYS A 59 2.64 34.50 -5.96
C LYS A 59 3.80 33.50 -5.85
N ALA A 60 3.56 32.31 -5.31
CA ALA A 60 4.58 31.29 -5.17
C ALA A 60 4.78 30.52 -6.48
N ASP A 61 6.01 30.08 -6.73
CA ASP A 61 6.24 29.08 -7.77
C ASP A 61 5.72 27.73 -7.28
N HIS A 62 4.62 27.28 -7.87
CA HIS A 62 3.98 26.02 -7.50
C HIS A 62 4.69 24.79 -8.07
N LEU A 63 5.69 24.95 -8.96
CA LEU A 63 6.49 23.86 -9.52
C LEU A 63 5.63 22.75 -10.19
N GLY A 64 4.41 23.07 -10.64
CA GLY A 64 3.47 22.07 -11.16
C GLY A 64 2.94 21.08 -10.11
N CYS A 65 3.05 21.44 -8.82
CA CYS A 65 2.45 20.74 -7.69
C CYS A 65 1.06 21.30 -7.38
N VAL A 66 0.18 20.44 -6.87
CA VAL A 66 -1.19 20.77 -6.49
C VAL A 66 -1.59 20.00 -5.22
N VAL A 67 -2.59 20.50 -4.51
CA VAL A 67 -3.32 19.69 -3.52
C VAL A 67 -4.26 18.75 -4.28
N LEU A 68 -4.07 17.45 -4.12
CA LEU A 68 -4.88 16.42 -4.78
C LEU A 68 -6.19 16.15 -4.03
N ALA A 69 -7.27 16.07 -4.79
CA ALA A 69 -8.51 15.46 -4.35
C ALA A 69 -8.34 13.93 -4.32
N ARG A 70 -8.49 13.31 -3.15
CA ARG A 70 -8.23 11.87 -2.96
C ARG A 70 -9.16 10.98 -3.79
N ASP A 71 -10.38 11.43 -4.02
CA ASP A 71 -11.40 10.77 -4.85
C ASP A 71 -11.08 10.82 -6.35
N ALA A 72 -10.17 11.71 -6.77
CA ALA A 72 -9.71 11.76 -8.15
C ALA A 72 -8.66 10.68 -8.48
N VAL A 73 -8.07 10.05 -7.46
CA VAL A 73 -7.04 9.01 -7.60
C VAL A 73 -7.67 7.68 -8.01
N THR A 74 -7.26 7.14 -9.15
CA THR A 74 -7.81 5.91 -9.72
C THR A 74 -6.93 4.68 -9.49
N ALA A 75 -5.61 4.84 -9.40
CA ALA A 75 -4.66 3.76 -9.13
C ALA A 75 -3.30 4.30 -8.64
N LEU A 76 -2.48 3.39 -8.10
CA LEU A 76 -1.04 3.59 -7.93
C LEU A 76 -0.35 2.95 -9.14
N ALA A 77 0.41 3.73 -9.90
CA ALA A 77 1.08 3.28 -11.12
C ALA A 77 2.53 2.84 -10.88
N GLU A 78 3.24 3.52 -9.97
CA GLU A 78 4.65 3.25 -9.69
C GLU A 78 4.96 3.54 -8.21
N HIS A 79 5.96 2.86 -7.68
CA HIS A 79 6.50 3.08 -6.33
C HIS A 79 8.01 3.25 -6.40
N VAL A 80 8.54 4.27 -5.72
CA VAL A 80 9.97 4.58 -5.70
C VAL A 80 10.42 4.97 -4.30
N ALA A 81 11.53 4.39 -3.83
CA ALA A 81 12.22 4.81 -2.61
C ALA A 81 13.51 5.57 -2.95
N LEU A 82 13.62 6.81 -2.48
CA LEU A 82 14.76 7.69 -2.72
C LEU A 82 15.15 8.44 -1.45
N ASN A 83 16.42 8.35 -1.07
CA ASN A 83 16.99 9.02 0.11
C ASN A 83 16.20 8.78 1.41
N GLY A 84 15.80 7.53 1.64
CA GLY A 84 15.07 7.13 2.85
C GLY A 84 13.60 7.55 2.90
N ARG A 85 13.04 8.09 1.81
CA ARG A 85 11.60 8.37 1.68
C ARG A 85 11.02 7.62 0.49
N ALA A 86 9.83 7.06 0.67
CA ALA A 86 9.08 6.39 -0.38
C ALA A 86 8.03 7.33 -1.00
N TYR A 87 7.80 7.15 -2.29
CA TYR A 87 6.91 7.95 -3.12
C TYR A 87 6.07 7.03 -4.00
N ASP A 88 4.81 7.42 -4.20
CA ASP A 88 3.90 6.72 -5.10
C ASP A 88 3.52 7.64 -6.25
N CYS A 89 3.65 7.12 -7.47
CA CYS A 89 3.03 7.70 -8.65
C CYS A 89 1.56 7.30 -8.68
N VAL A 90 0.66 8.27 -8.76
CA VAL A 90 -0.78 8.04 -8.85
C VAL A 90 -1.34 8.45 -10.20
N THR A 91 -2.29 7.68 -10.68
CA THR A 91 -3.11 8.05 -11.84
C THR A 91 -4.33 8.82 -11.36
N LEU A 92 -4.66 9.89 -12.07
CA LEU A 92 -5.84 10.70 -11.80
C LEU A 92 -6.88 10.50 -12.89
N ARG A 93 -8.16 10.68 -12.55
CA ARG A 93 -9.25 10.59 -13.54
C ARG A 93 -9.15 11.64 -14.65
N THR A 94 -8.59 12.80 -14.33
CA THR A 94 -8.59 13.99 -15.20
C THR A 94 -7.39 14.08 -16.14
N THR A 95 -6.35 13.26 -15.94
CA THR A 95 -5.10 13.35 -16.70
C THR A 95 -4.44 11.99 -16.83
N SER A 96 -3.74 11.77 -17.95
CA SER A 96 -2.88 10.59 -18.16
C SER A 96 -1.48 10.76 -17.59
N VAL A 97 -1.16 11.92 -17.01
CA VAL A 97 0.14 12.20 -16.40
C VAL A 97 0.19 11.61 -14.99
N CYS A 98 1.30 10.94 -14.69
CA CYS A 98 1.62 10.49 -13.34
C CYS A 98 1.77 11.69 -12.40
N HIS A 99 1.02 11.70 -11.29
CA HIS A 99 1.27 12.62 -10.18
C HIS A 99 1.99 11.89 -9.05
N TRP A 100 3.19 12.34 -8.71
CA TRP A 100 3.96 11.82 -7.60
C TRP A 100 3.45 12.37 -6.27
N THR A 101 3.35 11.50 -5.27
CA THR A 101 2.96 11.79 -3.89
C THR A 101 3.92 11.13 -2.91
N VAL A 102 3.93 11.57 -1.64
CA VAL A 102 4.62 10.80 -0.58
C VAL A 102 3.83 9.50 -0.36
N ALA A 103 4.52 8.37 -0.30
CA ALA A 103 3.85 7.08 -0.24
C ALA A 103 2.94 6.97 1.00
N GLY A 104 1.79 6.32 0.83
CA GLY A 104 0.79 6.16 1.89
C GLY A 104 -0.05 7.40 2.22
N THR A 105 0.16 8.54 1.55
CA THR A 105 -0.68 9.74 1.74
C THR A 105 -2.01 9.68 1.00
N VAL A 106 -2.06 8.85 -0.04
CA VAL A 106 -3.20 8.58 -0.91
C VAL A 106 -3.37 7.07 -1.05
N ALA A 107 -4.61 6.62 -1.06
CA ALA A 107 -4.98 5.26 -1.42
C ALA A 107 -5.95 5.36 -2.60
N PRO A 108 -5.84 4.50 -3.62
CA PRO A 108 -6.83 4.45 -4.69
C PRO A 108 -8.22 4.29 -4.09
N ALA A 109 -9.21 5.00 -4.63
CA ALA A 109 -10.59 4.72 -4.28
C ALA A 109 -10.87 3.24 -4.58
N GLU A 110 -11.33 2.47 -3.58
CA GLU A 110 -11.68 1.06 -3.79
C GLU A 110 -12.68 1.04 -4.97
N PRO A 111 -12.40 0.29 -6.06
CA PRO A 111 -13.36 0.17 -7.14
C PRO A 111 -14.64 -0.35 -6.51
N ALA A 112 -15.76 0.39 -6.68
CA ALA A 112 -17.06 -0.01 -6.15
C ALA A 112 -17.25 -1.49 -6.47
N ARG A 113 -17.28 -2.33 -5.43
CA ARG A 113 -17.30 -3.80 -5.59
C ARG A 113 -18.43 -4.15 -6.54
N ALA A 114 -18.10 -4.47 -7.79
CA ALA A 114 -19.00 -5.22 -8.64
C ALA A 114 -19.25 -6.52 -7.88
N GLY A 115 -20.49 -6.70 -7.40
CA GLY A 115 -20.86 -7.75 -6.46
C GLY A 115 -20.36 -9.10 -6.94
N ARG A 116 -19.32 -9.63 -6.29
CA ARG A 116 -19.05 -11.06 -6.35
C ARG A 116 -20.17 -11.74 -5.59
N LYS A 117 -21.15 -12.23 -6.34
CA LYS A 117 -22.15 -13.19 -5.89
C LYS A 117 -21.39 -14.34 -5.25
N SER A 118 -21.39 -14.41 -3.92
CA SER A 118 -20.85 -15.52 -3.17
C SER A 118 -21.59 -16.78 -3.61
N THR A 119 -20.94 -17.65 -4.38
CA THR A 119 -21.39 -19.03 -4.54
C THR A 119 -21.16 -19.74 -3.22
N VAL A 120 -22.21 -19.69 -2.42
CA VAL A 120 -22.48 -20.55 -1.27
C VAL A 120 -22.62 -22.00 -1.78
N ASP A 121 -21.86 -22.88 -1.11
CA ASP A 121 -22.02 -24.32 -0.88
C ASP A 121 -21.82 -25.38 -2.00
N LYS A 122 -20.82 -26.25 -1.76
CA LYS A 122 -21.07 -27.69 -1.62
C LYS A 122 -20.00 -28.36 -0.73
N PRO A 123 -20.35 -29.02 0.39
CA PRO A 123 -19.45 -29.91 1.10
C PRO A 123 -19.35 -31.22 0.34
N SER A 124 -18.13 -31.64 -0.02
CA SER A 124 -17.87 -32.95 -0.60
C SER A 124 -17.62 -33.96 0.52
N SER A 125 -18.64 -34.73 0.87
CA SER A 125 -18.49 -35.96 1.63
C SER A 125 -17.85 -37.06 0.76
N ASP A 126 -17.03 -37.88 1.41
CA ASP A 126 -16.69 -39.27 1.11
C ASP A 126 -15.80 -39.59 -0.12
N LYS A 127 -14.54 -39.99 0.16
CA LYS A 127 -14.13 -41.36 -0.19
C LYS A 127 -13.00 -41.89 0.69
N ALA A 128 -13.33 -42.99 1.34
CA ALA A 128 -12.53 -43.74 2.28
C ALA A 128 -11.25 -44.36 1.68
N LYS A 129 -10.33 -44.58 2.61
CA LYS A 129 -9.04 -45.26 2.56
C LYS A 129 -9.24 -46.79 2.37
N ALA A 130 -8.18 -47.41 1.82
CA ALA A 130 -7.78 -48.83 1.89
C ALA A 130 -8.20 -49.78 0.74
N SER A 131 -7.20 -50.14 -0.09
CA SER A 131 -7.16 -51.40 -0.85
C SER A 131 -6.29 -52.42 -0.11
N PRO A 132 -6.72 -53.68 0.06
CA PRO A 132 -5.84 -54.79 0.42
C PRO A 132 -5.30 -55.54 -0.82
N LYS A 133 -4.22 -56.28 -0.54
CA LYS A 133 -3.21 -57.00 -1.35
C LYS A 133 -3.75 -58.16 -2.22
N PRO A 134 -3.03 -58.60 -3.30
CA PRO A 134 -3.49 -59.67 -4.19
C PRO A 134 -3.17 -61.08 -3.66
N GLY A 135 -3.97 -62.07 -4.04
CA GLY A 135 -3.75 -63.50 -3.75
C GLY A 135 -4.51 -64.45 -4.68
N ASN A 136 -3.74 -65.29 -5.37
CA ASN A 136 -4.00 -66.47 -6.21
C ASN A 136 -5.36 -67.18 -6.13
N THR A 137 -5.87 -67.61 -7.29
CA THR A 137 -5.98 -69.05 -7.65
C THR A 137 -5.90 -69.20 -9.16
#